data_AF-A0A6P1CXI2-F1
#
_entry.id   AF-A0A6P1CXI2-F1
#
_cell.length_a   1.000
_cell.length_b   1.000
_cell.length_c   1.000
_cell.angle_alpha   90.00
_cell.angle_beta   90.00
_cell.angle_gamma   90.00
#
_symmetry.space_group_name_H-M   'P 1'
#
loop_
_entity.id
_entity.type
_entity.pdbx_description
1 polymer ?
#
loop_
_entity_poly.entity_id
_entity_poly.type
_entity_poly.pdbx_seq_one_letter_code
_entity_poly.pdbx_strand_id
1 'polypeptide(L)' 'MINVPLSVLDLAPVQEGNTAGDGLAATTELAQRTEAMGYSRFWVAEHHN' A
#
# COMPACT_ATOMS: atom_id res chain seq x y z
N MET A 1 9.21 -22.17 -16.64
CA MET A 1 9.17 -20.75 -16.26
C MET A 1 8.86 -20.70 -14.77
N ILE A 2 9.66 -20.02 -13.95
CA ILE A 2 9.34 -19.86 -12.53
C ILE A 2 8.30 -18.75 -12.42
N ASN A 3 7.19 -19.01 -11.74
CA ASN A 3 6.23 -17.98 -11.36
C ASN A 3 6.58 -17.48 -9.96
N VAL A 4 6.98 -16.20 -9.84
CA VAL A 4 7.35 -15.60 -8.56
C VAL A 4 6.15 -14.78 -8.07
N PRO A 5 5.56 -15.08 -6.89
CA PRO A 5 4.46 -14.29 -6.34
C PRO A 5 4.88 -12.84 -6.09
N LEU A 6 4.04 -11.90 -6.51
CA LEU A 6 4.23 -10.47 -6.22
C LEU A 6 3.48 -10.09 -4.93
N SER A 7 4.01 -9.11 -4.19
CA SER A 7 3.42 -8.56 -2.96
C SER A 7 3.75 -7.07 -2.87
N VAL A 8 3.06 -6.34 -1.99
CA VAL A 8 3.21 -4.89 -1.81
C VAL A 8 3.70 -4.57 -0.41
N LEU A 9 4.64 -3.62 -0.31
CA LEU A 9 4.97 -2.90 0.91
C LEU A 9 4.58 -1.43 0.71
N ASP A 10 3.63 -0.95 1.50
CA ASP A 10 3.21 0.43 1.51
C ASP A 10 3.79 1.18 2.72
N LEU A 11 4.23 2.42 2.48
CA LEU A 11 4.79 3.31 3.51
C LEU A 11 3.76 4.34 4.00
N ALA A 12 2.54 4.33 3.45
CA ALA A 12 1.50 5.31 3.73
C ALA A 12 1.99 6.78 3.64
N PRO A 13 2.65 7.19 2.52
CA PRO A 13 3.21 8.52 2.42
C PRO A 13 2.12 9.60 2.41
N VAL A 14 2.33 10.65 3.20
CA VAL A 14 1.51 11.87 3.11
C VAL A 14 2.17 12.80 2.08
N GLN A 15 1.50 13.00 0.95
CA GLN A 15 1.98 13.92 -0.09
C GLN A 15 1.89 15.38 0.38
N GLU A 16 2.71 16.23 -0.23
CA GLU A 16 2.65 17.68 0.01
C GLU A 16 1.24 18.21 -0.27
N GLY A 17 0.69 18.97 0.68
CA GLY A 17 -0.67 19.52 0.59
C GLY A 17 -1.80 18.57 1.03
N ASN A 18 -1.49 17.31 1.34
CA ASN A 18 -2.48 16.34 1.83
C ASN A 18 -2.41 16.15 3.34
N THR A 19 -3.48 15.59 3.91
CA THR A 19 -3.57 15.21 5.31
C THR A 19 -3.15 13.75 5.51
N ALA A 20 -2.89 13.37 6.77
CA ALA A 20 -2.69 11.97 7.13
C ALA A 20 -3.91 11.08 6.80
N GLY A 21 -5.12 11.64 6.91
CA GLY A 21 -6.35 10.94 6.51
C GLY A 21 -6.37 10.60 5.02
N ASP A 22 -5.89 11.52 4.17
CA ASP A 22 -5.78 11.28 2.74
C ASP A 22 -4.74 10.19 2.43
N GLY A 23 -3.63 10.15 3.17
CA GLY A 23 -2.64 9.08 3.08
C GLY A 23 -3.24 7.70 3.41
N LEU A 24 -4.01 7.59 4.49
CA LEU A 24 -4.70 6.36 4.87
C LEU A 24 -5.77 5.93 3.85
N ALA A 25 -6.49 6.89 3.27
CA ALA A 25 -7.46 6.62 2.20
C ALA A 25 -6.76 6.06 0.95
N ALA A 26 -5.62 6.63 0.56
CA ALA A 26 -4.81 6.13 -0.55
C ALA A 26 -4.24 4.72 -0.29
N THR A 27 -3.74 4.45 0.92
CA THR A 27 -3.33 3.09 1.35
C THR A 27 -4.47 2.08 1.20
N THR A 28 -5.68 2.45 1.63
CA THR A 28 -6.87 1.58 1.55
C THR A 28 -7.23 1.28 0.09
N GLU A 29 -7.21 2.30 -0.77
CA GLU A 29 -7.48 2.13 -2.20
C GLU A 29 -6.43 1.23 -2.86
N LEU A 30 -5.15 1.40 -2.53
CA LEU A 30 -4.07 0.57 -3.07
C LEU A 30 -4.22 -0.90 -2.64
N ALA A 31 -4.57 -1.16 -1.39
CA ALA A 31 -4.83 -2.52 -0.90
C ALA A 31 -5.96 -3.20 -1.69
N GLN A 32 -7.08 -2.52 -1.90
CA GLN A 32 -8.21 -3.05 -2.69
C GLN A 32 -7.82 -3.34 -4.14
N ARG A 33 -7.09 -2.42 -4.79
CA ARG A 33 -6.65 -2.59 -6.18
C ARG A 33 -5.67 -3.77 -6.33
N THR A 34 -4.74 -3.91 -5.40
CA THR A 34 -3.71 -4.96 -5.46
C THR A 34 -4.27 -6.34 -5.11
N GLU A 35 -5.29 -6.41 -4.25
CA GLU A 35 -6.11 -7.61 -4.06
C GLU A 35 -6.79 -8.03 -5.37
N ALA A 36 -7.46 -7.11 -6.06
CA ALA A 36 -8.11 -7.40 -7.35
C ALA A 36 -7.12 -7.83 -8.45
N MET A 37 -5.86 -7.40 -8.36
CA MET A 37 -4.78 -7.79 -9.28
C MET A 37 -4.10 -9.13 -8.91
N GLY A 38 -4.44 -9.73 -7.76
CA GLY A 38 -3.90 -11.03 -7.34
C GLY A 38 -2.54 -10.98 -6.66
N TYR A 39 -2.16 -9.85 -6.05
CA TYR A 39 -0.96 -9.77 -5.21
C TYR A 39 -1.12 -10.66 -3.97
N SER A 40 -0.04 -11.31 -3.55
CA SER A 40 -0.08 -12.35 -2.51
C SER A 40 -0.17 -11.80 -1.09
N ARG A 41 0.45 -10.64 -0.83
CA ARG A 41 0.47 -9.97 0.48
C ARG A 41 0.49 -8.46 0.32
N PHE A 42 -0.04 -7.79 1.33
CA PHE A 42 0.04 -6.35 1.51
C PHE A 42 0.57 -6.05 2.91
N TRP A 43 1.69 -5.34 3.01
CA TRP A 43 2.31 -4.92 4.27
C TRP A 43 2.27 -3.41 4.39
N VAL A 44 2.11 -2.93 5.62
CA VAL A 44 2.14 -1.51 5.97
C VAL A 44 3.33 -1.27 6.90
N ALA A 45 4.15 -0.28 6.59
CA ALA A 45 5.24 0.13 7.45
C ALA A 45 4.74 0.98 8.63
N GLU A 46 5.45 0.89 9.75
CA GLU A 46 5.24 1.73 10.92
C GLU A 46 6.35 2.78 11.01
N HIS A 47 5.96 4.05 11.19
CA HIS A 47 6.88 5.18 11.25
C HIS A 47 6.54 6.07 12.46
N HIS A 48 7.56 6.41 13.25
CA HIS A 48 7.47 7.38 14.34
C HIS A 48 8.60 8.40 14.19
N ASN A 49 8.28 9.69 14.31
CA ASN A 49 9.20 10.82 14.41
C ASN A 49 8.61 11.86 15.36
#